data_AF-A0A914QD55-F1
#
_entry.id   AF-A0A914QD55-F1
#
_cell.length_a   1.000
_cell.length_b   1.000
_cell.length_c   1.000
_cell.angle_alpha   90.00
_cell.angle_beta   90.00
_cell.angle_gamma   90.00
#
_symmetry.space_group_name_H-M   'P 1'
#
loop_
_entity.id
_entity.type
_entity.pdbx_description
1 polymer ?
#
loop_
_entity_poly.entity_id
_entity_poly.type
_entity_poly.pdbx_seq_one_letter_code
_entity_poly.pdbx_strand_id
1 'polypeptide(L)'
;MTFVYVVSRDRYFIGETVWYQQSETQRFKGRIVGVEYDASKAVGATKVKSETPVKEENHSEDEDTANQSTASKKKSGTIKPQDPEMPPPICYTYSFLAFDNDEDDTVNDIEYTAISRPKAIGSRVKMRLFMRKLTEVRGNKVIVSKSTIEQYHLTGRTWEEFFIGPLPFFPKSERRNPFGYVNENKRKAEALPESPTAAKKPRASKSVGGKVKKEVQQQQDLLKDVFEQARNLDIENLEKWQQTEKVLSDTEIDELKEAIRVAQEDKREREKDRKKLEKENLAAQKRPRDDLYCDDLKQLPQLKPLELPSYMTPEAFGQALSMAQFFSTFSNFFEDIEITLKDCIVALYQKTGKNDSLVKILTALLKMRAICVEKEDGDEAVKSKN
;
A
#
# COMPACT_ATOMS: atom_id res chain seq x y z
N MET A 1 6.24 6.52 22.81
CA MET A 1 6.26 6.28 21.34
C MET A 1 5.05 6.88 20.62
N THR A 2 3.85 6.90 21.21
CA THR A 2 2.68 7.62 20.68
C THR A 2 2.94 9.12 20.47
N PHE A 3 3.87 9.69 21.23
CA PHE A 3 4.13 11.13 21.31
C PHE A 3 4.49 11.77 19.97
N VAL A 4 5.39 11.18 19.17
CA VAL A 4 5.76 11.76 17.85
C VAL A 4 4.55 11.82 16.92
N TYR A 5 3.66 10.82 16.96
CA TYR A 5 2.39 10.87 16.24
C TYR A 5 1.47 11.99 16.76
N VAL A 6 1.41 12.24 18.08
CA VAL A 6 0.61 13.33 18.67
C VAL A 6 1.18 14.71 18.31
N VAL A 7 2.51 14.88 18.30
CA VAL A 7 3.19 16.09 17.81
C VAL A 7 2.80 16.36 16.36
N SER A 8 2.92 15.34 15.50
CA SER A 8 2.74 15.50 14.06
C SER A 8 1.28 15.53 13.60
N ARG A 9 0.32 14.88 14.29
CA ARG A 9 -1.00 14.53 13.71
C ARG A 9 -1.66 15.69 12.94
N ASP A 10 -1.72 16.85 13.58
CA ASP A 10 -2.39 18.06 13.09
C ASP A 10 -1.39 19.23 12.91
N ARG A 11 -0.10 18.90 12.67
CA ARG A 11 0.98 19.89 12.45
C ARG A 11 1.86 19.44 11.28
N TYR A 12 2.18 20.36 10.38
CA TYR A 12 2.84 20.07 9.10
C TYR A 12 4.21 20.76 9.04
N PHE A 13 5.26 20.01 8.68
CA PHE A 13 6.64 20.49 8.76
C PHE A 13 7.07 21.21 7.48
N ILE A 14 8.04 22.13 7.58
CA ILE A 14 8.60 22.81 6.40
C ILE A 14 9.25 21.74 5.49
N GLY A 15 8.97 21.84 4.18
CA GLY A 15 9.37 20.84 3.18
C GLY A 15 8.47 19.59 3.10
N GLU A 16 7.46 19.45 3.97
CA GLU A 16 6.60 18.28 3.98
C GLU A 16 5.62 18.26 2.79
N THR A 17 5.54 17.12 2.08
CA THR A 17 4.54 16.90 1.03
C THR A 17 3.16 16.61 1.62
N VAL A 18 2.20 17.48 1.30
CA VAL A 18 0.82 17.44 1.80
C VAL A 18 -0.19 17.61 0.67
N TRP A 19 -1.47 17.42 1.00
CA TRP A 19 -2.59 17.87 0.19
C TRP A 19 -3.24 19.09 0.84
N TYR A 20 -3.46 20.14 0.07
CA TYR A 20 -4.22 21.33 0.45
C TYR A 20 -5.60 21.28 -0.21
N GLN A 21 -6.65 21.50 0.57
CA GLN A 21 -8.04 21.61 0.12
C GLN A 21 -8.43 23.09 0.06
N GLN A 22 -8.52 23.67 -1.14
CA GLN A 22 -8.85 25.09 -1.32
C GLN A 22 -10.37 25.32 -1.32
N SER A 23 -11.13 24.37 -1.84
CA SER A 23 -12.60 24.35 -1.86
C SER A 23 -13.09 22.90 -1.75
N GLU A 24 -14.40 22.65 -1.62
CA GLU A 24 -14.91 21.27 -1.50
C GLU A 24 -14.53 20.37 -2.69
N THR A 25 -14.34 20.95 -3.88
CA THR A 25 -14.01 20.23 -5.11
C THR A 25 -12.54 20.32 -5.52
N GLN A 26 -11.80 21.37 -5.10
CA GLN A 26 -10.41 21.58 -5.50
C GLN A 26 -9.42 21.18 -4.40
N ARG A 27 -8.51 20.27 -4.76
CA ARG A 27 -7.48 19.75 -3.88
C ARG A 27 -6.15 19.64 -4.61
N PHE A 28 -5.14 20.31 -4.10
CA PHE A 28 -3.81 20.41 -4.71
C PHE A 28 -2.80 19.57 -3.93
N LYS A 29 -1.85 18.98 -4.65
CA LYS A 29 -0.69 18.32 -4.06
C LYS A 29 0.48 19.30 -4.09
N GLY A 30 1.25 19.36 -3.02
CA GLY A 30 2.34 20.31 -2.92
C GLY A 30 3.17 20.12 -1.67
N ARG A 31 3.94 21.14 -1.31
CA ARG A 31 4.79 21.17 -0.12
C ARG A 31 4.48 22.37 0.78
N ILE A 32 4.63 22.18 2.08
CA ILE A 32 4.72 23.32 3.01
C ILE A 32 6.05 24.03 2.78
N VAL A 33 6.01 25.35 2.61
CA VAL A 33 7.20 26.21 2.46
C VAL A 33 7.41 27.15 3.64
N GLY A 34 6.38 27.37 4.47
CA GLY A 34 6.44 28.21 5.66
C GLY A 34 5.44 27.77 6.73
N VAL A 35 5.76 28.10 7.98
CA VAL A 35 4.89 27.87 9.16
C VAL A 35 4.98 29.11 10.03
N GLU A 36 3.85 29.69 10.41
CA GLU A 36 3.81 30.79 11.36
C GLU A 36 3.18 30.34 12.68
N TYR A 37 3.58 30.97 13.79
CA TYR A 37 3.09 30.65 15.13
C TYR A 37 2.57 31.90 15.83
N ASP A 38 1.30 31.88 16.23
CA ASP A 38 0.65 32.93 17.00
C ASP A 38 0.05 32.35 18.29
N ALA A 39 0.66 32.71 19.41
CA ALA A 39 0.23 32.29 20.74
C ALA A 39 -1.14 32.87 21.15
N SER A 40 -1.58 33.99 20.57
CA SER A 40 -2.84 34.65 20.93
C SER A 40 -4.06 33.79 20.57
N LYS A 41 -3.98 33.06 19.45
CA LYS A 41 -5.01 32.11 18.96
C LYS A 41 -5.31 30.99 19.96
N ALA A 42 -4.42 30.70 20.92
CA ALA A 42 -4.66 29.71 21.97
C ALA A 42 -5.85 30.09 22.89
N VAL A 43 -6.08 31.38 23.13
CA VAL A 43 -7.02 31.87 24.15
C VAL A 43 -8.49 31.71 23.71
N GLY A 44 -8.77 31.70 22.41
CA GLY A 44 -10.12 31.50 21.84
C GLY A 44 -10.56 30.04 21.68
N ALA A 45 -9.63 29.08 21.74
CA ALA A 45 -9.83 27.71 21.29
C ALA A 45 -10.83 26.87 22.13
N THR A 46 -11.31 27.38 23.26
CA THR A 46 -12.27 26.69 24.15
C THR A 46 -13.73 26.74 23.68
N LYS A 47 -14.10 27.46 22.60
CA LYS A 47 -15.51 27.80 22.34
C LYS A 47 -15.99 27.92 20.89
N VAL A 48 -15.63 27.00 19.98
CA VAL A 48 -16.31 26.86 18.68
C VAL A 48 -16.67 25.40 18.40
N LYS A 49 -17.94 25.17 18.01
CA LYS A 49 -18.49 23.85 17.68
C LYS A 49 -19.73 24.01 16.81
N SER A 50 -19.62 23.80 15.49
CA SER A 50 -20.75 23.53 14.59
C SER A 50 -20.28 23.32 13.14
N GLU A 51 -20.60 22.14 12.60
CA GLU A 51 -20.90 21.86 11.17
C GLU A 51 -19.76 22.00 10.13
N THR A 52 -19.69 21.27 9.00
CA THR A 52 -20.75 20.52 8.26
C THR A 52 -20.27 19.12 7.77
N PRO A 53 -20.70 18.48 6.65
CA PRO A 53 -21.12 17.07 6.68
C PRO A 53 -20.06 16.05 6.20
N VAL A 54 -20.27 14.78 6.54
CA VAL A 54 -19.58 13.64 5.92
C VAL A 54 -20.61 12.77 5.20
N LYS A 55 -20.48 12.66 3.87
CA LYS A 55 -21.05 11.54 3.11
C LYS A 55 -20.06 10.38 3.16
N GLU A 56 -20.41 9.33 3.87
CA GLU A 56 -19.82 7.99 3.71
C GLU A 56 -20.81 7.15 2.91
N GLU A 57 -20.45 6.81 1.66
CA GLU A 57 -21.12 5.73 0.92
C GLU A 57 -20.33 4.44 1.18
N ASN A 58 -20.97 3.49 1.84
CA ASN A 58 -20.50 2.12 1.99
C ASN A 58 -21.20 1.25 0.95
N HIS A 59 -20.47 0.29 0.38
CA HIS A 59 -21.07 -0.90 -0.22
C HIS A 59 -20.99 -2.04 0.81
N SER A 60 -22.17 -2.58 1.15
CA SER A 60 -22.57 -4.01 1.20
C SER A 60 -21.49 -5.08 1.52
N GLU A 61 -21.74 -6.17 2.27
CA GLU A 61 -22.96 -6.94 2.64
C GLU A 61 -22.91 -7.36 4.14
N ASP A 62 -23.93 -7.87 4.87
CA ASP A 62 -25.42 -7.73 4.86
C ASP A 62 -26.03 -8.34 6.17
N GLU A 63 -27.36 -8.44 6.26
CA GLU A 63 -28.26 -9.10 7.25
C GLU A 63 -28.24 -8.73 8.77
N ASP A 64 -29.17 -7.83 9.09
CA ASP A 64 -30.41 -8.09 9.86
C ASP A 64 -30.53 -8.08 11.41
N THR A 65 -31.56 -7.30 11.82
CA THR A 65 -32.44 -7.45 12.99
C THR A 65 -32.17 -6.70 14.33
N ALA A 66 -33.18 -5.88 14.69
CA ALA A 66 -33.63 -5.46 16.04
C ALA A 66 -32.72 -4.60 16.96
N ASN A 67 -32.80 -3.29 16.75
CA ASN A 67 -33.38 -2.33 17.71
C ASN A 67 -33.34 -2.67 19.22
N GLN A 68 -32.43 -2.05 19.99
CA GLN A 68 -32.84 -1.33 21.21
C GLN A 68 -31.82 -0.30 21.69
N SER A 69 -32.32 0.87 22.08
CA SER A 69 -31.55 2.01 22.58
C SER A 69 -31.12 1.86 24.03
N THR A 70 -29.81 2.00 24.33
CA THR A 70 -29.34 2.43 25.66
C THR A 70 -28.26 3.50 25.54
N ALA A 71 -28.43 4.59 26.29
CA ALA A 71 -27.58 5.77 26.18
C ALA A 71 -26.16 5.52 26.73
N SER A 72 -25.14 5.70 25.89
CA SER A 72 -23.73 5.59 26.27
C SER A 72 -22.97 6.91 26.02
N LYS A 73 -22.57 7.56 27.11
CA LYS A 73 -21.85 8.84 27.16
C LYS A 73 -20.57 8.84 26.29
N LYS A 74 -20.51 9.65 25.23
CA LYS A 74 -19.25 10.00 24.56
C LYS A 74 -18.40 10.87 25.50
N LYS A 75 -17.35 10.28 26.08
CA LYS A 75 -16.34 11.01 26.88
C LYS A 75 -15.60 12.00 25.99
N SER A 76 -15.37 13.21 26.52
CA SER A 76 -14.43 14.18 25.95
C SER A 76 -13.01 13.60 25.91
N GLY A 77 -12.19 14.09 24.99
CA GLY A 77 -10.79 13.69 24.86
C GLY A 77 -9.95 14.20 26.03
N THR A 78 -9.91 13.46 27.14
CA THR A 78 -8.99 13.72 28.25
C THR A 78 -7.56 13.50 27.76
N ILE A 79 -6.74 14.56 27.79
CA ILE A 79 -5.29 14.47 27.63
C ILE A 79 -4.78 13.46 28.66
N LYS A 80 -4.10 12.39 28.21
CA LYS A 80 -3.56 11.40 29.16
C LYS A 80 -2.29 11.97 29.79
N PRO A 81 -1.96 11.64 31.06
CA PRO A 81 -0.79 12.19 31.78
C PRO A 81 0.60 11.89 31.20
N GLN A 82 0.69 11.45 29.94
CA GLN A 82 1.92 11.12 29.23
C GLN A 82 1.98 11.73 27.82
N ASP A 83 0.90 12.32 27.30
CA ASP A 83 0.94 12.94 25.97
C ASP A 83 1.78 14.23 26.01
N PRO A 84 2.47 14.59 24.91
CA PRO A 84 3.35 15.77 24.89
C PRO A 84 2.55 17.06 25.01
N GLU A 85 3.03 17.99 25.85
CA GLU A 85 2.46 19.32 25.97
C GLU A 85 2.99 20.22 24.85
N MET A 86 2.06 20.87 24.14
CA MET A 86 2.30 21.73 22.99
C MET A 86 1.15 22.73 22.83
N PRO A 87 1.37 23.89 22.19
CA PRO A 87 0.29 24.78 21.77
C PRO A 87 -0.72 24.06 20.84
N PRO A 88 -2.03 24.37 20.94
CA PRO A 88 -3.05 23.82 20.05
C PRO A 88 -2.75 24.03 18.55
N PRO A 89 -3.19 23.14 17.65
CA PRO A 89 -2.97 23.27 16.20
C PRO A 89 -3.45 24.59 15.58
N ILE A 90 -4.50 25.21 16.13
CA ILE A 90 -5.04 26.52 15.69
C ILE A 90 -4.05 27.70 15.91
N CYS A 91 -2.99 27.50 16.69
CA CYS A 91 -1.93 28.50 16.87
C CYS A 91 -0.96 28.56 15.67
N TYR A 92 -1.13 27.70 14.65
CA TYR A 92 -0.24 27.57 13.52
C TYR A 92 -0.97 27.81 12.20
N THR A 93 -0.42 28.70 11.37
CA THR A 93 -0.80 28.92 9.97
C THR A 93 0.34 28.47 9.05
N TYR A 94 0.01 28.15 7.80
CA TYR A 94 0.94 27.50 6.88
C TYR A 94 0.99 28.20 5.52
N SER A 95 2.18 28.21 4.92
CA SER A 95 2.41 28.59 3.53
C SER A 95 2.61 27.34 2.68
N PHE A 96 1.88 27.23 1.57
CA PHE A 96 1.86 26.05 0.70
C PHE A 96 2.21 26.43 -0.74
N LEU A 97 3.04 25.61 -1.38
CA LEU A 97 3.36 25.68 -2.81
C LEU A 97 2.86 24.41 -3.49
N ALA A 98 1.98 24.55 -4.48
CA ALA A 98 1.50 23.46 -5.32
C ALA A 98 2.62 22.89 -6.21
N PHE A 99 2.50 21.64 -6.65
CA PHE A 99 3.43 21.08 -7.64
C PHE A 99 2.94 21.21 -9.08
N ASP A 100 1.64 21.41 -9.27
CA ASP A 100 0.97 21.31 -10.58
C ASP A 100 0.55 22.70 -11.13
N ASN A 101 1.00 23.80 -10.50
CA ASN A 101 0.83 25.16 -11.01
C ASN A 101 2.13 25.61 -11.71
N ASP A 102 2.01 26.16 -12.92
CA ASP A 102 3.15 26.71 -13.68
C ASP A 102 3.66 28.07 -13.13
N GLU A 103 2.90 28.68 -12.21
CA GLU A 103 3.28 29.88 -11.46
C GLU A 103 3.70 29.49 -10.03
N ASP A 104 4.80 30.07 -9.51
CA ASP A 104 5.36 29.84 -8.16
C ASP A 104 4.48 30.45 -7.02
N ASP A 105 3.17 30.43 -7.21
CA ASP A 105 2.16 31.03 -6.34
C ASP A 105 2.07 30.28 -5.00
N THR A 106 2.68 30.91 -3.99
CA THR A 106 2.63 30.42 -2.61
C THR A 106 1.37 30.93 -1.92
N VAL A 107 0.47 30.01 -1.55
CA VAL A 107 -0.74 30.32 -0.78
C VAL A 107 -0.38 30.38 0.71
N ASN A 108 -0.60 31.53 1.35
CA ASN A 108 -0.29 31.79 2.76
C ASN A 108 -1.53 31.68 3.66
N ASP A 109 -1.34 31.82 4.97
CA ASP A 109 -2.40 31.89 6.00
C ASP A 109 -3.35 30.68 6.08
N ILE A 110 -2.90 29.51 5.60
CA ILE A 110 -3.73 28.30 5.57
C ILE A 110 -3.86 27.72 6.98
N GLU A 111 -5.07 27.32 7.39
CA GLU A 111 -5.30 26.60 8.65
C GLU A 111 -4.95 25.10 8.55
N TYR A 112 -4.57 24.50 9.69
CA TYR A 112 -4.25 23.07 9.80
C TYR A 112 -5.39 22.11 9.35
N THR A 113 -6.63 22.60 9.33
CA THR A 113 -7.87 21.89 8.96
C THR A 113 -8.00 21.69 7.44
N ALA A 114 -7.51 22.63 6.65
CA ALA A 114 -7.53 22.58 5.18
C ALA A 114 -6.39 21.73 4.60
N ILE A 115 -5.43 21.31 5.43
CA ILE A 115 -4.25 20.53 5.03
C ILE A 115 -4.42 19.08 5.50
N SER A 116 -3.90 18.13 4.73
CA SER A 116 -3.93 16.71 5.06
C SER A 116 -2.73 15.93 4.53
N ARG A 117 -2.19 15.01 5.34
CA ARG A 117 -1.12 14.10 4.89
C ARG A 117 -1.65 13.06 3.90
N PRO A 118 -0.83 12.62 2.92
CA PRO A 118 -1.08 11.39 2.19
C PRO A 118 -1.30 10.21 3.14
N LYS A 119 -2.34 9.39 2.88
CA LYS A 119 -2.76 8.24 3.73
C LYS A 119 -1.60 7.29 4.11
N ALA A 120 -0.57 7.22 3.26
CA ALA A 120 0.59 6.35 3.43
C ALA A 120 1.64 6.81 4.47
N ILE A 121 1.67 8.06 4.92
CA ILE A 121 2.77 8.60 5.75
C ILE A 121 2.34 8.82 7.22
N GLY A 122 1.17 9.43 7.45
CA GLY A 122 0.72 9.87 8.78
C GLY A 122 0.26 8.78 9.76
N SER A 123 0.37 7.49 9.45
CA SER A 123 -0.19 6.43 10.31
C SER A 123 0.68 6.13 11.54
N ARG A 124 0.05 5.75 12.67
CA ARG A 124 0.77 5.34 13.90
C ARG A 124 1.73 4.17 13.66
N VAL A 125 1.41 3.27 12.72
CA VAL A 125 2.24 2.12 12.36
C VAL A 125 3.47 2.55 11.56
N LYS A 126 3.31 3.45 10.59
CA LYS A 126 4.42 4.05 9.82
C LYS A 126 5.34 4.85 10.73
N MET A 127 4.79 5.70 11.60
CA MET A 127 5.59 6.49 12.56
C MET A 127 6.40 5.59 13.52
N ARG A 128 5.82 4.49 14.00
CA ARG A 128 6.55 3.46 14.79
C ARG A 128 7.69 2.82 13.99
N LEU A 129 7.49 2.55 12.70
CA LEU A 129 8.51 1.96 11.84
C LEU A 129 9.65 2.94 11.55
N PHE A 130 9.35 4.22 11.26
CA PHE A 130 10.36 5.26 11.10
C PHE A 130 11.19 5.42 12.37
N MET A 131 10.57 5.52 13.54
CA MET A 131 11.29 5.55 14.81
C MET A 131 12.20 4.32 14.98
N ARG A 132 11.76 3.11 14.67
CA ARG A 132 12.61 1.89 14.76
C ARG A 132 13.79 1.89 13.79
N LYS A 133 13.66 2.51 12.61
CA LYS A 133 14.74 2.56 11.60
C LYS A 133 15.72 3.71 11.85
N LEU A 134 15.22 4.87 12.27
CA LEU A 134 15.94 6.14 12.32
C LEU A 134 16.48 6.49 13.72
N THR A 135 16.02 5.79 14.77
CA THR A 135 16.44 6.03 16.15
C THR A 135 16.99 4.77 16.81
N GLU A 136 17.91 4.97 17.75
CA GLU A 136 18.52 3.95 18.57
C GLU A 136 18.27 4.23 20.06
N VAL A 137 18.30 3.19 20.90
CA VAL A 137 18.20 3.34 22.35
C VAL A 137 19.60 3.46 22.93
N ARG A 138 19.90 4.56 23.61
CA ARG A 138 21.08 4.68 24.48
C ARG A 138 20.64 4.88 25.93
N GLY A 139 20.80 3.83 26.72
CA GLY A 139 20.29 3.78 28.10
C GLY A 139 18.77 3.97 28.12
N ASN A 140 18.31 5.00 28.85
CA ASN A 140 16.87 5.32 28.97
C ASN A 140 16.40 6.39 27.97
N LYS A 141 17.22 6.75 26.96
CA LYS A 141 16.87 7.74 25.93
C LYS A 141 16.77 7.08 24.56
N VAL A 142 15.77 7.49 23.79
CA VAL A 142 15.69 7.24 22.35
C VAL A 142 16.36 8.44 21.68
N ILE A 143 17.38 8.20 20.85
CA ILE A 143 18.13 9.23 20.14
C ILE A 143 18.17 8.90 18.64
N VAL A 144 18.37 9.90 17.80
CA VAL A 144 18.59 9.66 16.35
C VAL A 144 19.87 8.84 16.16
N SER A 145 19.83 7.82 15.30
CA SER A 145 20.99 6.97 15.03
C SER A 145 22.07 7.73 14.26
N LYS A 146 23.35 7.38 14.48
CA LYS A 146 24.48 8.08 13.81
C LYS A 146 24.33 8.10 12.29
N SER A 147 23.99 6.97 11.70
CA SER A 147 23.77 6.84 10.26
C SER A 147 22.63 7.72 9.75
N THR A 148 21.59 7.98 10.55
CA THR A 148 20.52 8.92 10.20
C THR A 148 20.99 10.38 10.29
N ILE A 149 21.80 10.72 11.30
CA ILE A 149 22.39 12.06 11.43
C ILE A 149 23.28 12.37 10.22
N GLU A 150 24.10 11.40 9.80
CA GLU A 150 24.97 11.49 8.63
C GLU A 150 24.16 11.55 7.32
N GLN A 151 23.22 10.62 7.11
CA GLN A 151 22.42 10.51 5.89
C GLN A 151 21.57 11.75 5.60
N TYR A 152 21.03 12.39 6.64
CA TYR A 152 20.14 13.55 6.50
C TYR A 152 20.81 14.88 6.91
N HIS A 153 22.13 14.87 7.11
CA HIS A 153 22.94 16.03 7.50
C HIS A 153 22.33 16.83 8.68
N LEU A 154 21.90 16.13 9.72
CA LEU A 154 21.21 16.69 10.89
C LEU A 154 22.17 17.34 11.90
N THR A 155 23.48 17.21 11.70
CA THR A 155 24.50 17.85 12.55
C THR A 155 24.39 19.37 12.45
N GLY A 156 24.14 20.03 13.58
CA GLY A 156 24.03 21.49 13.66
C GLY A 156 22.68 22.08 13.23
N ARG A 157 21.74 21.26 12.74
CA ARG A 157 20.38 21.68 12.41
C ARG A 157 19.57 21.98 13.68
N THR A 158 18.86 23.09 13.73
CA THR A 158 18.00 23.46 14.86
C THR A 158 16.52 23.11 14.62
N TRP A 159 15.67 23.32 15.61
CA TRP A 159 14.23 23.03 15.50
C TRP A 159 13.52 24.01 14.56
N GLU A 160 13.91 25.29 14.63
CA GLU A 160 13.36 26.40 13.86
C GLU A 160 13.45 26.18 12.33
N GLU A 161 14.43 25.40 11.87
CA GLU A 161 14.61 25.04 10.46
C GLU A 161 13.54 24.06 9.93
N PHE A 162 12.92 23.27 10.81
CA PHE A 162 11.90 22.29 10.44
C PHE A 162 10.49 22.71 10.85
N PHE A 163 10.37 23.48 11.94
CA PHE A 163 9.10 23.91 12.51
C PHE A 163 9.26 25.16 13.38
N ILE A 164 8.32 26.10 13.26
CA ILE A 164 8.31 27.34 14.05
C ILE A 164 7.38 27.17 15.26
N GLY A 165 7.72 27.83 16.37
CA GLY A 165 7.00 27.73 17.65
C GLY A 165 7.72 26.87 18.70
N PRO A 166 7.20 26.80 19.93
CA PRO A 166 7.91 26.23 21.07
C PRO A 166 8.13 24.72 20.95
N LEU A 167 9.29 24.27 21.41
CA LEU A 167 9.68 22.86 21.46
C LEU A 167 8.64 22.01 22.24
N PRO A 168 8.24 20.83 21.73
CA PRO A 168 7.31 19.96 22.45
C PRO A 168 7.88 19.50 23.79
N PHE A 169 7.12 19.67 24.88
CA PHE A 169 7.51 19.14 26.18
C PHE A 169 7.03 17.69 26.33
N PHE A 170 7.96 16.77 26.56
CA PHE A 170 7.67 15.36 26.77
C PHE A 170 7.80 15.01 28.25
N PRO A 171 6.68 14.75 28.98
CA PRO A 171 6.76 14.31 30.37
C PRO A 171 7.51 12.98 30.50
N LYS A 172 8.26 12.80 31.60
CA LYS A 172 9.09 11.60 31.83
C LYS A 172 8.21 10.34 31.89
N SER A 173 8.28 9.48 30.88
CA SER A 173 7.54 8.21 30.89
C SER A 173 8.20 7.18 31.79
N GLU A 174 7.48 6.69 32.80
CA GLU A 174 7.97 5.61 33.65
C GLU A 174 8.01 4.25 32.91
N ARG A 175 9.22 3.68 32.85
CA ARG A 175 9.58 2.28 32.52
C ARG A 175 8.54 1.45 31.73
N ARG A 176 8.48 1.66 30.41
CA ARG A 176 8.21 0.58 29.44
C ARG A 176 9.26 0.61 28.35
N ASN A 177 9.82 -0.57 28.03
CA ASN A 177 10.80 -0.74 26.95
C ASN A 177 10.18 -0.19 25.63
N PRO A 178 10.72 0.88 25.02
CA PRO A 178 10.01 1.62 23.96
C PRO A 178 9.68 0.80 22.71
N PHE A 179 10.40 -0.31 22.49
CA PHE A 179 10.33 -1.13 21.29
C PHE A 179 9.64 -2.49 21.47
N GLY A 180 9.23 -2.82 22.70
CA GLY A 180 8.41 -4.02 22.97
C GLY A 180 9.11 -5.36 22.74
N TYR A 181 10.42 -5.45 22.98
CA TYR A 181 11.09 -6.75 23.04
C TYR A 181 10.54 -7.58 24.21
N VAL A 182 9.71 -8.56 23.89
CA VAL A 182 9.37 -9.67 24.78
C VAL A 182 10.48 -10.71 24.60
N ASN A 183 11.26 -10.98 25.65
CA ASN A 183 12.13 -12.16 25.65
C ASN A 183 11.25 -13.41 25.75
N GLU A 184 11.17 -14.18 24.67
CA GLU A 184 10.27 -15.33 24.54
C GLU A 184 10.70 -16.56 25.39
N ASN A 185 11.87 -16.48 26.04
CA ASN A 185 12.47 -17.54 26.85
C ASN A 185 12.07 -17.49 28.34
N LYS A 186 10.77 -17.54 28.68
CA LYS A 186 10.34 -17.98 30.04
C LYS A 186 8.87 -18.41 30.20
N ARG A 187 8.44 -19.46 29.50
CA ARG A 187 7.25 -20.26 29.89
C ARG A 187 7.47 -21.77 29.69
N LYS A 188 8.10 -22.40 30.69
CA LYS A 188 8.09 -23.85 30.92
C LYS A 188 8.17 -24.07 32.43
N ALA A 189 7.07 -24.54 33.04
CA ALA A 189 6.99 -25.38 34.24
C ALA A 189 5.52 -25.53 34.67
N GLU A 190 5.18 -26.73 35.17
CA GLU A 190 4.00 -27.08 35.97
C GLU A 190 2.60 -27.00 35.31
N ALA A 191 1.64 -27.90 35.60
CA ALA A 191 1.68 -29.30 36.06
C ALA A 191 0.26 -29.90 35.85
N LEU A 192 0.12 -31.23 35.74
CA LEU A 192 -1.20 -31.87 35.83
C LEU A 192 -1.75 -31.79 37.26
N PRO A 193 -3.08 -31.96 37.42
CA PRO A 193 -3.56 -32.86 38.46
C PRO A 193 -4.51 -33.96 37.95
N GLU A 194 -4.63 -35.00 38.77
CA GLU A 194 -5.26 -36.28 38.47
C GLU A 194 -6.80 -36.31 38.68
N SER A 195 -7.38 -37.49 38.43
CA SER A 195 -8.80 -37.82 38.66
C SER A 195 -9.19 -37.87 40.15
N PRO A 196 -10.50 -37.95 40.43
CA PRO A 196 -10.93 -38.96 41.39
C PRO A 196 -12.13 -39.83 40.94
N THR A 197 -12.37 -40.88 41.71
CA THR A 197 -13.13 -42.10 41.35
C THR A 197 -14.55 -42.20 41.93
N ALA A 198 -15.38 -43.06 41.31
CA ALA A 198 -16.46 -43.88 41.93
C ALA A 198 -17.72 -43.15 42.50
N ALA A 199 -18.92 -43.74 42.58
CA ALA A 199 -19.54 -44.92 41.97
C ALA A 199 -21.06 -44.95 42.30
N LYS A 200 -21.89 -45.67 41.50
CA LYS A 200 -22.94 -46.65 41.94
C LYS A 200 -23.87 -47.08 40.79
N LYS A 201 -24.32 -48.34 40.85
CA LYS A 201 -25.33 -48.96 39.95
C LYS A 201 -26.76 -48.74 40.51
N PRO A 202 -27.82 -48.97 39.71
CA PRO A 202 -28.55 -50.25 39.87
C PRO A 202 -28.81 -51.02 38.55
N ARG A 203 -29.64 -52.07 38.64
CA ARG A 203 -29.76 -53.23 37.72
C ARG A 203 -30.92 -53.13 36.69
N ALA A 204 -30.94 -54.14 35.81
CA ALA A 204 -32.01 -54.58 34.89
C ALA A 204 -32.15 -53.75 33.59
N SER A 205 -32.53 -54.33 32.44
CA SER A 205 -32.84 -55.73 32.07
C SER A 205 -32.26 -56.08 30.67
N LYS A 206 -32.48 -57.29 30.16
CA LYS A 206 -31.98 -57.72 28.82
C LYS A 206 -32.83 -57.14 27.68
N SER A 207 -32.22 -56.42 26.76
CA SER A 207 -32.52 -56.53 25.32
C SER A 207 -31.19 -56.57 24.55
N VAL A 208 -30.96 -57.59 23.73
CA VAL A 208 -29.63 -57.84 23.13
C VAL A 208 -29.29 -56.78 22.09
N GLY A 209 -30.27 -56.32 21.30
CA GLY A 209 -30.09 -55.20 20.35
C GLY A 209 -29.95 -53.82 21.01
N GLY A 210 -30.36 -53.65 22.28
CA GLY A 210 -30.28 -52.36 22.98
C GLY A 210 -28.90 -52.05 23.57
N LYS A 211 -28.10 -53.08 23.85
CA LYS A 211 -26.73 -52.92 24.38
C LYS A 211 -25.76 -52.45 23.31
N VAL A 212 -25.72 -53.14 22.16
CA VAL A 212 -24.84 -52.80 21.04
C VAL A 212 -25.06 -51.34 20.60
N LYS A 213 -26.31 -50.89 20.46
CA LYS A 213 -26.61 -49.49 20.14
C LYS A 213 -26.11 -48.48 21.20
N LYS A 214 -26.15 -48.81 22.49
CA LYS A 214 -25.58 -47.95 23.55
C LYS A 214 -24.06 -47.92 23.54
N GLU A 215 -23.43 -49.04 23.22
CA GLU A 215 -21.97 -49.20 23.18
C GLU A 215 -21.37 -48.49 21.95
N VAL A 216 -22.01 -48.63 20.78
CA VAL A 216 -21.72 -47.83 19.57
C VAL A 216 -21.92 -46.34 19.84
N GLN A 217 -23.02 -45.93 20.48
CA GLN A 217 -23.25 -44.51 20.80
C GLN A 217 -22.17 -43.95 21.73
N GLN A 218 -21.77 -44.70 22.77
CA GLN A 218 -20.69 -44.28 23.67
C GLN A 218 -19.34 -44.18 22.97
N GLN A 219 -19.04 -45.12 22.06
CA GLN A 219 -17.80 -45.06 21.28
C GLN A 219 -17.80 -43.89 20.29
N GLN A 220 -18.92 -43.63 19.61
CA GLN A 220 -19.07 -42.44 18.77
C GLN A 220 -18.96 -41.15 19.59
N ASP A 221 -19.59 -41.10 20.77
CA ASP A 221 -19.53 -39.94 21.66
C ASP A 221 -18.10 -39.62 22.12
N LEU A 222 -17.26 -40.65 22.34
CA LEU A 222 -15.84 -40.50 22.66
C LEU A 222 -14.97 -40.14 21.44
N LEU A 223 -15.40 -40.51 20.22
CA LEU A 223 -14.70 -40.21 18.97
C LEU A 223 -15.17 -38.91 18.29
N LYS A 224 -16.15 -38.18 18.86
CA LYS A 224 -16.68 -36.91 18.32
C LYS A 224 -15.57 -35.92 17.95
N ASP A 225 -14.64 -35.69 18.86
CA ASP A 225 -13.52 -34.75 18.68
C ASP A 225 -12.57 -35.19 17.55
N VAL A 226 -12.45 -36.50 17.31
CA VAL A 226 -11.65 -37.08 16.22
C VAL A 226 -12.37 -36.90 14.88
N PHE A 227 -13.69 -37.14 14.85
CA PHE A 227 -14.53 -36.89 13.68
C PHE A 227 -14.64 -35.40 13.31
N GLU A 228 -14.66 -34.51 14.28
CA GLU A 228 -14.66 -33.06 14.05
C GLU A 228 -13.31 -32.59 13.50
N GLN A 229 -12.19 -33.10 14.00
CA GLN A 229 -10.88 -32.89 13.40
C GLN A 229 -10.80 -33.40 11.95
N ALA A 230 -11.37 -34.58 11.67
CA ALA A 230 -11.39 -35.14 10.33
C ALA A 230 -12.28 -34.36 9.34
N ARG A 231 -13.41 -33.79 9.81
CA ARG A 231 -14.21 -32.81 9.04
C ARG A 231 -13.42 -31.53 8.75
N ASN A 232 -12.70 -30.99 9.73
CA ASN A 232 -11.88 -29.78 9.58
C ASN A 232 -10.61 -29.96 8.68
N LEU A 233 -10.42 -31.17 8.16
CA LEU A 233 -9.34 -31.58 7.25
C LEU A 233 -9.86 -32.17 5.93
N ASP A 234 -11.17 -32.05 5.66
CA ASP A 234 -11.83 -32.46 4.41
C ASP A 234 -11.55 -33.93 4.01
N ILE A 235 -11.50 -34.85 4.99
CA ILE A 235 -11.27 -36.28 4.71
C ILE A 235 -12.55 -36.90 4.11
N GLU A 236 -12.57 -37.08 2.78
CA GLU A 236 -13.74 -37.43 1.96
C GLU A 236 -14.46 -38.77 2.30
N ASN A 237 -13.91 -39.57 3.21
CA ASN A 237 -14.40 -40.93 3.50
C ASN A 237 -15.04 -41.11 4.90
N LEU A 238 -15.38 -40.02 5.59
CA LEU A 238 -15.83 -40.02 6.99
C LEU A 238 -17.00 -40.97 7.31
N GLU A 239 -17.89 -41.20 6.35
CA GLU A 239 -19.06 -42.09 6.45
C GLU A 239 -18.69 -43.54 6.77
N LYS A 240 -17.49 -43.99 6.34
CA LYS A 240 -16.99 -45.35 6.65
C LYS A 240 -16.77 -45.57 8.15
N TRP A 241 -16.46 -44.51 8.88
CA TRP A 241 -16.18 -44.57 10.32
C TRP A 241 -17.34 -44.04 11.18
N GLN A 242 -18.26 -43.24 10.63
CA GLN A 242 -19.48 -42.77 11.34
C GLN A 242 -20.66 -43.76 11.27
N GLN A 243 -20.39 -45.06 11.46
CA GLN A 243 -21.41 -46.11 11.38
C GLN A 243 -22.13 -46.33 12.71
N THR A 244 -23.47 -46.45 12.67
CA THR A 244 -24.33 -46.64 13.87
C THR A 244 -24.71 -48.10 14.14
N GLU A 245 -24.29 -49.04 13.30
CA GLU A 245 -24.65 -50.47 13.41
C GLU A 245 -23.59 -51.34 14.11
N LYS A 246 -22.31 -50.95 14.07
CA LYS A 246 -21.18 -51.76 14.54
C LYS A 246 -20.19 -50.89 15.34
N VAL A 247 -19.62 -51.48 16.39
CA VAL A 247 -18.51 -50.92 17.16
C VAL A 247 -17.26 -50.95 16.28
N LEU A 248 -16.56 -49.81 16.16
CA LEU A 248 -15.27 -49.71 15.46
C LEU A 248 -14.24 -50.57 16.19
N SER A 249 -13.46 -51.34 15.45
CA SER A 249 -12.26 -52.00 15.95
C SER A 249 -11.14 -50.98 16.22
N ASP A 250 -10.23 -51.31 17.13
CA ASP A 250 -9.08 -50.45 17.45
C ASP A 250 -8.23 -50.15 16.20
N THR A 251 -8.14 -51.11 15.26
CA THR A 251 -7.50 -50.93 13.95
C THR A 251 -8.19 -49.88 13.07
N GLU A 252 -9.53 -49.87 12.98
CA GLU A 252 -10.28 -48.87 12.21
C GLU A 252 -10.16 -47.46 12.84
N ILE A 253 -9.99 -47.38 14.16
CA ILE A 253 -9.75 -46.13 14.91
C ILE A 253 -8.34 -45.59 14.66
N ASP A 254 -7.33 -46.47 14.65
CA ASP A 254 -5.94 -46.06 14.43
C ASP A 254 -5.68 -45.69 12.96
N GLU A 255 -6.36 -46.33 12.00
CA GLU A 255 -6.39 -45.88 10.59
C GLU A 255 -6.96 -44.46 10.46
N LEU A 256 -8.06 -44.14 11.16
CA LEU A 256 -8.65 -42.80 11.16
C LEU A 256 -7.69 -41.75 11.77
N LYS A 257 -7.01 -42.08 12.87
CA LYS A 257 -6.00 -41.19 13.49
C LYS A 257 -4.81 -40.97 12.56
N GLU A 258 -4.34 -42.00 11.86
CA GLU A 258 -3.24 -41.89 10.92
C GLU A 258 -3.63 -41.04 9.70
N ALA A 259 -4.84 -41.22 9.16
CA ALA A 259 -5.37 -40.36 8.09
C ALA A 259 -5.43 -38.87 8.51
N ILE A 260 -5.88 -38.59 9.74
CA ILE A 260 -5.85 -37.24 10.33
C ILE A 260 -4.41 -36.72 10.44
N ARG A 261 -3.46 -37.54 10.90
CA ARG A 261 -2.05 -37.15 11.04
C ARG A 261 -1.43 -36.79 9.70
N VAL A 262 -1.62 -37.63 8.67
CA VAL A 262 -1.14 -37.39 7.30
C VAL A 262 -1.76 -36.11 6.73
N ALA A 263 -3.08 -35.91 6.87
CA ALA A 263 -3.74 -34.70 6.39
C ALA A 263 -3.26 -33.42 7.11
N GLN A 264 -2.95 -33.48 8.41
CA GLN A 264 -2.34 -32.36 9.15
C GLN A 264 -0.91 -32.07 8.69
N GLU A 265 -0.11 -33.10 8.42
CA GLU A 265 1.28 -32.94 7.95
C GLU A 265 1.32 -32.34 6.53
N ASP A 266 0.53 -32.87 5.62
CA ASP A 266 0.36 -32.39 4.24
C ASP A 266 -0.15 -30.92 4.19
N LYS A 267 -1.18 -30.58 4.99
CA LYS A 267 -1.66 -29.19 5.14
C LYS A 267 -0.57 -28.26 5.67
N ARG A 268 0.27 -28.73 6.60
CA ARG A 268 1.41 -27.98 7.17
C ARG A 268 2.58 -27.85 6.19
N GLU A 269 2.81 -28.83 5.34
CA GLU A 269 3.82 -28.79 4.28
C GLU A 269 3.42 -27.78 3.19
N ARG A 270 2.21 -27.86 2.66
CA ARG A 270 1.67 -26.87 1.71
C ARG A 270 1.73 -25.44 2.26
N GLU A 271 1.48 -25.24 3.55
CA GLU A 271 1.58 -23.91 4.16
C GLU A 271 3.03 -23.40 4.25
N LYS A 272 4.03 -24.28 4.49
CA LYS A 272 5.45 -23.92 4.44
C LYS A 272 5.87 -23.53 3.03
N ASP A 273 5.47 -24.31 2.02
CA ASP A 273 5.85 -24.08 0.63
C ASP A 273 5.21 -22.81 0.07
N ARG A 274 3.94 -22.55 0.37
CA ARG A 274 3.29 -21.27 0.05
C ARG A 274 4.06 -20.09 0.68
N LYS A 275 4.40 -20.17 1.97
CA LYS A 275 5.18 -19.12 2.67
C LYS A 275 6.59 -18.96 2.09
N LYS A 276 7.21 -20.04 1.62
CA LYS A 276 8.52 -20.02 0.95
C LYS A 276 8.44 -19.29 -0.40
N LEU A 277 7.45 -19.65 -1.22
CA LEU A 277 7.20 -19.01 -2.52
C LEU A 277 6.84 -17.53 -2.38
N GLU A 278 5.98 -17.16 -1.42
CA GLU A 278 5.66 -15.77 -1.09
C GLU A 278 6.91 -14.97 -0.70
N LYS A 279 7.78 -15.57 0.15
CA LYS A 279 9.04 -14.95 0.57
C LYS A 279 10.01 -14.77 -0.60
N GLU A 280 10.09 -15.74 -1.52
CA GLU A 280 10.95 -15.70 -2.70
C GLU A 280 10.48 -14.65 -3.71
N ASN A 281 9.19 -14.63 -4.04
CA ASN A 281 8.60 -13.61 -4.91
C ASN A 281 8.77 -12.20 -4.31
N LEU A 282 8.54 -12.05 -3.00
CA LEU A 282 8.78 -10.78 -2.30
C LEU A 282 10.28 -10.40 -2.26
N ALA A 283 11.20 -11.36 -2.29
CA ALA A 283 12.63 -11.09 -2.40
C ALA A 283 13.02 -10.66 -3.83
N ALA A 284 12.44 -11.28 -4.86
CA ALA A 284 12.60 -10.88 -6.25
C ALA A 284 12.08 -9.46 -6.51
N GLN A 285 10.89 -9.11 -6.02
CA GLN A 285 10.33 -7.75 -6.09
C GLN A 285 11.16 -6.70 -5.30
N LYS A 286 11.88 -7.13 -4.27
CA LYS A 286 12.78 -6.27 -3.47
C LYS A 286 14.22 -6.28 -3.97
N ARG A 287 14.54 -7.03 -5.02
CA ARG A 287 15.86 -6.96 -5.66
C ARG A 287 16.04 -5.52 -6.14
N PRO A 288 17.13 -4.83 -5.76
CA PRO A 288 17.40 -3.50 -6.30
C PRO A 288 17.47 -3.60 -7.83
N ARG A 289 16.94 -2.62 -8.54
CA ARG A 289 17.10 -2.56 -10.00
C ARG A 289 18.59 -2.41 -10.30
N ASP A 290 19.14 -3.25 -11.17
CA ASP A 290 20.54 -3.13 -11.58
C ASP A 290 20.80 -1.78 -12.32
N ASP A 291 19.76 -1.17 -12.90
CA ASP A 291 19.73 0.22 -13.43
C ASP A 291 20.09 1.32 -12.42
N LEU A 292 20.09 1.05 -11.10
CA LEU A 292 20.52 2.04 -10.12
C LEU A 292 22.04 2.32 -10.16
N TYR A 293 22.79 1.52 -10.92
CA TYR A 293 24.21 1.74 -11.24
C TYR A 293 24.43 2.36 -12.64
N CYS A 294 23.37 2.77 -13.34
CA CYS A 294 23.48 3.65 -14.50
C CYS A 294 23.79 5.08 -14.06
N ASP A 295 24.96 5.25 -13.44
CA ASP A 295 25.52 6.51 -12.97
C ASP A 295 26.10 7.31 -14.15
N ASP A 296 25.28 7.53 -15.19
CA ASP A 296 25.62 8.39 -16.33
C ASP A 296 25.39 9.87 -15.95
N LEU A 297 25.87 10.27 -14.76
CA LEU A 297 25.99 11.65 -14.29
C LEU A 297 27.08 12.43 -15.03
N LYS A 298 27.39 12.05 -16.28
CA LYS A 298 28.07 12.95 -17.21
C LYS A 298 27.14 14.13 -17.43
N GLN A 299 27.64 15.34 -17.21
CA GLN A 299 26.90 16.53 -17.59
C GLN A 299 26.53 16.41 -19.07
N LEU A 300 25.24 16.59 -19.38
CA LEU A 300 24.77 16.62 -20.76
C LEU A 300 25.66 17.60 -21.54
N PRO A 301 26.16 17.21 -22.73
CA PRO A 301 27.03 18.09 -23.50
C PRO A 301 26.30 19.41 -23.73
N GLN A 302 26.98 20.53 -23.44
CA GLN A 302 26.42 21.86 -23.68
C GLN A 302 26.33 22.09 -25.19
N LEU A 303 25.21 21.66 -25.77
CA LEU A 303 24.88 21.90 -27.16
C LEU A 303 24.61 23.40 -27.34
N LYS A 304 25.26 24.00 -28.34
CA LYS A 304 24.94 25.37 -28.75
C LYS A 304 23.49 25.41 -29.26
N PRO A 305 22.72 26.48 -28.99
CA PRO A 305 21.40 26.66 -29.59
C PRO A 305 21.48 26.49 -31.11
N LEU A 306 20.52 25.75 -31.68
CA LEU A 306 20.44 25.53 -33.12
C LEU A 306 19.99 26.83 -33.80
N GLU A 307 20.90 27.50 -34.50
CA GLU A 307 20.59 28.66 -35.32
C GLU A 307 19.80 28.21 -36.56
N LEU A 308 18.50 28.52 -36.59
CA LEU A 308 17.65 28.26 -37.74
C LEU A 308 17.79 29.38 -38.80
N PRO A 309 17.71 29.06 -40.10
CA PRO A 309 17.70 30.07 -41.16
C PRO A 309 16.55 31.07 -40.97
N SER A 310 16.77 32.34 -41.33
CA SER A 310 15.79 33.42 -41.10
C SER A 310 14.44 33.28 -41.82
N TYR A 311 14.33 32.36 -42.79
CA TYR A 311 13.08 32.01 -43.47
C TYR A 311 12.27 30.91 -42.76
N MET A 312 12.82 30.30 -41.70
CA MET A 312 12.29 29.11 -41.04
C MET A 312 11.92 29.39 -39.58
N THR A 313 10.69 29.04 -39.19
CA THR A 313 10.25 29.14 -37.79
C THR A 313 10.62 27.87 -37.02
N PRO A 314 10.82 27.94 -35.68
CA PRO A 314 11.05 26.76 -34.86
C PRO A 314 9.95 25.70 -34.99
N GLU A 315 8.69 26.13 -35.13
CA GLU A 315 7.53 25.25 -35.31
C GLU A 315 7.61 24.47 -36.63
N ALA A 316 7.87 25.15 -37.76
CA ALA A 316 7.96 24.50 -39.06
C ALA A 316 9.20 23.60 -39.18
N PHE A 317 10.30 23.94 -38.51
CA PHE A 317 11.43 23.03 -38.34
C PHE A 317 11.04 21.78 -37.54
N GLY A 318 10.31 21.94 -36.43
CA GLY A 318 9.80 20.84 -35.61
C GLY A 318 8.83 19.93 -36.37
N GLN A 319 7.98 20.49 -37.23
CA GLN A 319 7.11 19.72 -38.14
C GLN A 319 7.95 18.92 -39.16
N ALA A 320 8.94 19.55 -39.80
CA ALA A 320 9.84 18.86 -40.73
C ALA A 320 10.63 17.72 -40.05
N LEU A 321 11.10 17.95 -38.82
CA LEU A 321 11.82 16.97 -38.01
C LEU A 321 10.91 15.80 -37.61
N SER A 322 9.67 16.09 -37.21
CA SER A 322 8.66 15.06 -36.89
C SER A 322 8.35 14.17 -38.10
N MET A 323 8.21 14.77 -39.28
CA MET A 323 8.03 14.03 -40.54
C MET A 323 9.24 13.15 -40.86
N ALA A 324 10.46 13.67 -40.75
CA ALA A 324 11.68 12.91 -41.00
C ALA A 324 11.86 11.76 -39.98
N GLN A 325 11.54 12.00 -38.71
CA GLN A 325 11.57 10.98 -37.65
C GLN A 325 10.56 9.86 -37.90
N PHE A 326 9.35 10.18 -38.40
CA PHE A 326 8.37 9.17 -38.81
C PHE A 326 8.96 8.22 -39.87
N PHE A 327 9.48 8.76 -40.98
CA PHE A 327 10.06 7.93 -42.04
C PHE A 327 11.33 7.17 -41.59
N SER A 328 12.14 7.75 -40.70
CA SER A 328 13.29 7.06 -40.10
C SER A 328 12.89 5.94 -39.13
N THR A 329 11.78 6.08 -38.40
CA THR A 329 11.31 5.09 -37.42
C THR A 329 10.64 3.91 -38.13
N PHE A 330 9.91 4.20 -39.22
CA PHE A 330 9.20 3.21 -40.03
C PHE A 330 9.97 2.85 -41.32
N SER A 331 11.29 3.06 -41.37
CA SER A 331 12.11 2.87 -42.59
C SER A 331 11.96 1.47 -43.19
N ASN A 332 11.81 0.44 -42.35
CA ASN A 332 11.59 -0.96 -42.74
C ASN A 332 10.29 -1.20 -43.53
N PHE A 333 9.39 -0.21 -43.57
CA PHE A 333 8.16 -0.25 -44.36
C PHE A 333 8.29 0.51 -45.69
N PHE A 334 9.32 1.35 -45.85
CA PHE A 334 9.53 2.20 -47.03
C PHE A 334 10.76 1.76 -47.84
N GLU A 335 10.96 0.46 -48.02
CA GLU A 335 12.20 -0.18 -48.51
C GLU A 335 12.81 0.45 -49.80
N ASP A 336 11.98 1.00 -50.70
CA ASP A 336 12.40 1.65 -51.95
C ASP A 336 12.64 3.18 -51.86
N ILE A 337 12.24 3.86 -50.77
CA ILE A 337 12.15 5.34 -50.73
C ILE A 337 12.75 5.89 -49.43
N GLU A 338 14.02 6.26 -49.49
CA GLU A 338 14.69 7.03 -48.43
C GLU A 338 14.18 8.49 -48.42
N ILE A 339 13.57 8.93 -47.32
CA ILE A 339 13.08 10.31 -47.16
C ILE A 339 13.96 11.05 -46.17
N THR A 340 14.56 12.15 -46.63
CA THR A 340 15.50 12.95 -45.83
C THR A 340 14.80 14.14 -45.17
N LEU A 341 15.39 14.69 -44.10
CA LEU A 341 14.90 15.95 -43.50
C LEU A 341 14.84 17.09 -44.53
N LYS A 342 15.76 17.12 -45.50
CA LYS A 342 15.73 18.07 -46.61
C LYS A 342 14.47 17.92 -47.46
N ASP A 343 14.04 16.70 -47.76
CA ASP A 343 12.80 16.45 -48.51
C ASP A 343 11.57 16.98 -47.75
N CYS A 344 11.50 16.76 -46.43
CA CYS A 344 10.43 17.27 -45.59
C CYS A 344 10.41 18.81 -45.54
N ILE A 345 11.58 19.45 -45.37
CA ILE A 345 11.70 20.92 -45.39
C ILE A 345 11.27 21.50 -46.76
N VAL A 346 11.75 20.91 -47.85
CA VAL A 346 11.39 21.34 -49.21
C VAL A 346 9.88 21.21 -49.47
N ALA A 347 9.28 20.09 -49.05
CA ALA A 347 7.85 19.83 -49.21
C ALA A 347 6.95 20.79 -48.40
N LEU A 348 7.39 21.28 -47.25
CA LEU A 348 6.65 22.26 -46.44
C LEU A 348 6.73 23.69 -46.99
N TYR A 349 7.87 24.08 -47.59
CA TYR A 349 8.12 25.47 -47.98
C TYR A 349 7.92 25.78 -49.48
N GLN A 350 8.04 24.80 -50.38
CA GLN A 350 7.84 25.04 -51.82
C GLN A 350 6.37 24.92 -52.22
N LYS A 351 5.80 25.99 -52.78
CA LYS A 351 4.39 26.06 -53.24
C LYS A 351 4.23 25.89 -54.77
N THR A 352 5.28 25.52 -55.49
CA THR A 352 5.30 25.51 -56.96
C THR A 352 5.08 24.10 -57.51
N GLY A 353 4.34 23.95 -58.62
CA GLY A 353 3.86 22.67 -59.15
C GLY A 353 4.90 21.70 -59.75
N LYS A 354 6.12 21.64 -59.22
CA LYS A 354 7.18 20.67 -59.52
C LYS A 354 7.86 20.18 -58.24
N ASN A 355 7.06 19.86 -57.22
CA ASN A 355 7.56 19.46 -55.90
C ASN A 355 7.95 17.98 -55.87
N ASP A 356 9.10 17.62 -56.45
CA ASP A 356 9.59 16.24 -56.48
C ASP A 356 9.67 15.61 -55.07
N SER A 357 10.08 16.37 -54.05
CA SER A 357 10.12 15.89 -52.66
C SER A 357 8.74 15.67 -52.04
N LEU A 358 7.73 16.49 -52.35
CA LEU A 358 6.35 16.26 -51.86
C LEU A 358 5.72 15.06 -52.58
N VAL A 359 5.95 14.93 -53.89
CA VAL A 359 5.51 13.76 -54.67
C VAL A 359 6.16 12.50 -54.11
N LYS A 360 7.48 12.50 -53.86
CA LYS A 360 8.23 11.41 -53.23
C LYS A 360 7.63 10.99 -51.88
N ILE A 361 7.32 11.95 -51.00
CA ILE A 361 6.65 11.70 -49.71
C ILE A 361 5.26 11.09 -49.89
N LEU A 362 4.43 11.66 -50.78
CA LEU A 362 3.08 11.16 -51.05
C LEU A 362 3.11 9.77 -51.71
N THR A 363 4.02 9.50 -52.64
CA THR A 363 4.21 8.19 -53.25
C THR A 363 4.61 7.13 -52.21
N ALA A 364 5.49 7.46 -51.27
CA ALA A 364 5.85 6.55 -50.17
C ALA A 364 4.64 6.21 -49.30
N LEU A 365 3.87 7.22 -48.86
CA LEU A 365 2.67 7.03 -48.05
C LEU A 365 1.56 6.27 -48.79
N LEU A 366 1.38 6.52 -50.10
CA LEU A 366 0.40 5.83 -50.92
C LEU A 366 0.78 4.38 -51.22
N LYS A 367 2.06 4.09 -51.50
CA LYS A 367 2.59 2.72 -51.57
C LYS A 367 2.30 1.97 -50.27
N MET A 368 2.62 2.58 -49.12
CA MET A 368 2.39 1.95 -47.83
C MET A 368 0.91 1.73 -47.52
N ARG A 369 0.04 2.68 -47.87
CA ARG A 369 -1.41 2.50 -47.76
C ARG A 369 -1.90 1.31 -48.59
N ALA A 370 -1.41 1.15 -49.82
CA ALA A 370 -1.78 0.00 -50.67
C ALA A 370 -1.37 -1.33 -50.03
N ILE A 371 -0.13 -1.43 -49.53
CA ILE A 371 0.38 -2.63 -48.84
C ILE A 371 -0.43 -2.96 -47.57
N CYS A 372 -0.89 -1.94 -46.83
CA CYS A 372 -1.77 -2.14 -45.67
C CYS A 372 -3.14 -2.67 -46.07
N VAL A 373 -3.76 -2.11 -47.11
CA VAL A 373 -5.08 -2.55 -47.61
C VAL A 373 -5.03 -3.98 -48.13
N GLU A 374 -4.01 -4.35 -48.92
CA GLU A 374 -3.85 -5.73 -49.41
C GLU A 374 -3.68 -6.76 -48.28
N LYS A 375 -3.07 -6.37 -47.15
CA LYS A 375 -2.96 -7.23 -45.96
C LYS A 375 -4.28 -7.34 -45.20
N GLU A 376 -5.04 -6.25 -45.10
CA GLU A 376 -6.33 -6.20 -44.42
C GLU A 376 -7.39 -7.04 -45.17
N ASP A 377 -7.47 -6.87 -46.50
CA ASP A 377 -8.33 -7.70 -47.38
C ASP A 377 -7.90 -9.18 -47.38
N GLY A 378 -6.59 -9.46 -47.25
CA GLY A 378 -6.04 -10.81 -47.13
C GLY A 378 -6.47 -11.53 -45.85
N ASP A 379 -6.45 -10.85 -44.71
CA ASP A 379 -6.89 -11.40 -43.42
C ASP A 379 -8.42 -11.62 -43.36
N GLU A 380 -9.20 -10.73 -43.97
CA GLU A 380 -10.66 -10.92 -44.16
C GLU A 380 -10.96 -12.17 -45.01
N ALA A 381 -10.24 -12.38 -46.11
CA ALA A 381 -10.42 -13.54 -47.00
C ALA A 381 -9.98 -14.88 -46.39
N VAL A 382 -9.14 -14.87 -45.34
CA VAL A 382 -8.80 -16.06 -44.53
C VAL A 382 -9.87 -16.31 -43.47
N LYS A 383 -10.41 -15.26 -42.82
CA LYS A 383 -11.53 -15.39 -41.87
C LYS A 383 -12.81 -15.89 -42.52
N SER A 384 -13.04 -15.60 -43.81
CA SER A 384 -14.22 -16.07 -44.54
C SER A 384 -14.16 -17.53 -45.02
N LYS A 385 -13.17 -18.32 -44.58
CA LYS A 385 -12.94 -19.71 -45.03
C LYS A 385 -12.80 -20.76 -43.90
N ASN A 386 -13.04 -20.36 -42.64
CA ASN A 386 -13.13 -21.26 -41.48
C ASN A 386 -14.54 -21.27 -40.90
#